data_AF-A0A952U9T0-F1
#
_entry.id   AF-A0A952U9T0-F1
#
_cell.length_a   1.000
_cell.length_b   1.000
_cell.length_c   1.000
_cell.angle_alpha   90.00
_cell.angle_beta   90.00
_cell.angle_gamma   90.00
#
_symmetry.space_group_name_H-M   'P 1'
#
loop_
_entity.id
_entity.type
_entity.pdbx_description
1 polymer ?
#
loop_
_entity_poly.entity_id
_entity_poly.type
_entity_poly.pdbx_seq_one_letter_code
_entity_poly.pdbx_strand_id
1 'polypeptide(L)'
;MDPRTMQGFLGTGAPLLQDITVLGYIILMIPAMLIGFSFARRHLFVPHHKYVMTSITLVNWAIIIYLMLASYRENVSHNVPQGLNYAVYLLPTLHLITGGLAQLIATVLVIRMWFENSLPRALRFEPIKPWMRLTLALWLITALLGISIYVTWYVIKPWPATTTPNNGDTPSITATEEATPDSGTIEATPEATPDDIAPSATEEATPAT
;
A
#
# COMPACT_ATOMS: atom_id res chain seq x y z
N MET A 1 16.18 8.34 -14.45
CA MET A 1 15.90 7.19 -13.58
C MET A 1 14.90 7.65 -12.52
N ASP A 2 13.70 7.09 -12.48
CA ASP A 2 12.65 7.51 -11.54
C ASP A 2 12.79 6.76 -10.20
N PRO A 3 13.15 7.42 -9.09
CA PRO A 3 13.34 6.75 -7.80
C PRO A 3 12.05 6.14 -7.23
N ARG A 4 10.88 6.45 -7.79
CA ARG A 4 9.59 5.84 -7.42
C ARG A 4 9.43 4.40 -7.92
N THR A 5 10.21 3.98 -8.90
CA THR A 5 10.12 2.64 -9.51
C THR A 5 11.42 1.85 -9.41
N MET A 6 12.52 2.49 -9.04
CA MET A 6 13.80 1.82 -8.80
C MET A 6 13.71 0.94 -7.56
N GLN A 7 14.34 -0.24 -7.61
CA GLN A 7 14.42 -1.15 -6.47
C GLN A 7 15.05 -0.47 -5.25
N GLY A 8 14.43 -0.64 -4.08
CA GLY A 8 14.95 -0.20 -2.81
C GLY A 8 16.18 -0.97 -2.34
N PHE A 9 16.83 -0.47 -1.29
CA PHE A 9 18.05 -1.03 -0.72
C PHE A 9 17.83 -1.72 0.62
N LEU A 10 16.63 -1.62 1.22
CA LEU A 10 16.31 -2.24 2.50
C LEU A 10 15.99 -3.74 2.40
N GLY A 11 16.12 -4.35 1.21
CA GLY A 11 15.82 -5.76 0.98
C GLY A 11 14.32 -6.08 1.06
N THR A 12 13.46 -5.07 0.91
CA THR A 12 11.99 -5.19 0.89
C THR A 12 11.47 -5.11 -0.55
N GLY A 13 10.15 -5.26 -0.73
CA GLY A 13 9.49 -4.98 -2.02
C GLY A 13 9.31 -3.49 -2.32
N ALA A 14 9.92 -2.60 -1.55
CA ALA A 14 9.72 -1.16 -1.67
C ALA A 14 10.61 -0.53 -2.75
N PRO A 15 10.11 0.51 -3.45
CA PRO A 15 10.97 1.35 -4.28
C PRO A 15 11.94 2.20 -3.47
N LEU A 16 13.05 2.62 -4.09
CA LEU A 16 14.11 3.45 -3.50
C LEU A 16 13.56 4.69 -2.79
N LEU A 17 12.60 5.40 -3.40
CA LEU A 17 12.03 6.58 -2.78
C LEU A 17 11.27 6.27 -1.48
N GLN A 18 10.64 5.11 -1.37
CA GLN A 18 9.92 4.71 -0.16
C GLN A 18 10.89 4.38 0.98
N ASP A 19 11.99 3.67 0.68
CA ASP A 19 13.07 3.40 1.65
C ASP A 19 13.66 4.70 2.20
N ILE A 20 14.04 5.62 1.30
CA ILE A 20 14.61 6.91 1.68
C ILE A 20 13.61 7.71 2.51
N THR A 21 12.33 7.70 2.14
CA THR A 21 11.31 8.49 2.84
C THR A 21 11.09 7.95 4.26
N VAL A 22 10.89 6.65 4.42
CA VAL A 22 10.65 6.05 5.75
C VAL A 22 11.86 6.23 6.65
N LEU A 23 13.07 5.99 6.13
CA LEU A 23 14.27 6.24 6.90
C LEU A 23 14.38 7.72 7.25
N GLY A 24 14.30 8.63 6.27
CA GLY A 24 14.34 10.07 6.51
C GLY A 24 13.34 10.50 7.60
N TYR A 25 12.15 9.91 7.63
CA TYR A 25 11.19 10.19 8.69
C TYR A 25 11.65 9.68 10.07
N ILE A 26 12.18 8.46 10.15
CA ILE A 26 12.65 7.82 11.40
C ILE A 26 13.90 8.52 11.96
N ILE A 27 14.91 8.77 11.14
CA ILE A 27 16.22 9.28 11.59
C ILE A 27 16.30 10.81 11.61
N LEU A 28 15.49 11.53 10.82
CA LEU A 28 15.50 13.00 10.81
C LEU A 28 14.22 13.59 11.38
N MET A 29 13.05 13.28 10.81
CA MET A 29 11.82 14.01 11.14
C MET A 29 11.35 13.76 12.58
N ILE A 30 11.28 12.51 13.02
CA ILE A 30 10.88 12.17 14.40
C ILE A 30 11.83 12.83 15.43
N PRO A 31 13.17 12.65 15.34
CA PRO A 31 14.09 13.35 16.23
C PRO A 31 13.96 14.88 16.18
N ALA A 32 13.83 15.47 15.00
CA ALA A 32 13.69 16.92 14.86
C ALA A 32 12.42 17.45 15.56
N MET A 33 11.30 16.74 15.49
CA MET A 33 10.08 17.08 16.23
C MET A 33 10.29 17.02 17.74
N LEU A 34 10.99 15.99 18.24
CA LEU A 34 11.30 15.85 19.67
C LEU A 34 12.29 16.93 20.15
N ILE A 35 13.25 17.32 19.31
CA ILE A 35 14.16 18.45 19.57
C ILE A 35 13.36 19.76 19.63
N GLY A 36 12.44 19.98 18.69
CA GLY A 36 11.51 21.12 18.72
C GLY A 36 10.69 21.17 20.01
N PHE A 37 10.16 20.03 20.45
CA PHE A 37 9.48 19.91 21.75
C PHE A 37 10.40 20.25 22.93
N SER A 38 11.63 19.75 22.93
CA SER A 38 12.64 20.04 23.97
C SER A 38 12.93 21.54 24.05
N PHE A 39 13.10 22.23 22.91
CA PHE A 39 13.28 23.68 22.88
C PHE A 39 12.09 24.42 23.49
N ALA A 40 10.85 24.04 23.15
CA ALA A 40 9.66 24.65 23.73
C ALA A 40 9.56 24.43 25.25
N ARG A 41 9.98 23.25 25.76
CA ARG A 41 10.01 22.95 27.20
C ARG A 41 11.07 23.75 27.94
N ARG A 42 12.19 24.05 27.29
CA ARG A 42 13.28 24.88 27.82
C ARG A 42 13.07 26.38 27.61
N HIS A 43 11.87 26.78 27.15
CA HIS A 43 11.54 28.18 26.83
C HIS A 43 12.42 28.82 25.72
N LEU A 44 13.06 27.99 24.89
CA LEU A 44 13.88 28.41 23.74
C LEU A 44 13.01 28.59 22.48
N PHE A 45 12.06 29.52 22.54
CA PHE A 45 11.06 29.71 21.49
C PHE A 45 11.66 30.30 20.19
N VAL A 46 12.49 31.34 20.33
CA VAL A 46 13.19 32.00 19.22
C VAL A 46 14.68 32.03 19.54
N PRO A 47 15.58 31.71 18.59
CA PRO A 47 15.33 31.27 17.21
C PRO A 47 15.02 29.76 17.07
N HIS A 48 15.42 28.96 18.06
CA HIS A 48 15.55 27.50 17.95
C HIS A 48 14.25 26.78 17.60
N HIS A 49 13.23 26.84 18.45
CA HIS A 49 11.95 26.18 18.20
C HIS A 49 11.29 26.69 16.91
N LYS A 50 11.28 28.02 16.71
CA LYS A 50 10.71 28.67 15.53
C LYS A 50 11.28 28.12 14.22
N TYR A 51 12.60 28.10 14.06
CA TYR A 51 13.22 27.63 12.81
C TYR A 51 13.09 26.12 12.63
N VAL A 52 13.26 25.32 13.68
CA VAL A 52 13.12 23.85 13.59
C VAL A 52 11.70 23.48 13.16
N MET A 53 10.69 24.01 13.84
CA MET A 53 9.30 23.67 13.52
C MET A 53 8.87 24.20 12.16
N THR A 54 9.32 25.41 11.77
CA THR A 54 9.07 25.94 10.42
C THR A 54 9.68 25.01 9.35
N SER A 55 10.93 24.57 9.55
CA SER A 55 11.63 23.70 8.61
C SER A 55 10.91 22.34 8.47
N ILE A 56 10.54 21.72 9.58
CA ILE A 56 9.78 20.45 9.59
C ILE A 56 8.47 20.61 8.82
N THR A 57 7.71 21.68 9.09
CA THR A 57 6.42 21.92 8.42
C THR A 57 6.59 22.10 6.91
N LEU A 58 7.61 22.84 6.46
CA LEU A 58 7.88 23.03 5.03
C LEU A 58 8.31 21.75 4.33
N VAL A 59 9.24 20.98 4.94
CA VAL A 59 9.67 19.68 4.43
C VAL A 59 8.48 18.71 4.34
N ASN A 60 7.61 18.68 5.35
CA ASN A 60 6.39 17.87 5.32
C ASN A 60 5.45 18.26 4.18
N TRP A 61 5.26 19.55 3.90
CA TRP A 61 4.45 19.97 2.75
C TRP A 61 5.01 19.44 1.43
N ALA A 62 6.33 19.51 1.25
CA ALA A 62 6.99 18.98 0.05
C ALA A 62 6.76 17.47 -0.09
N ILE A 63 6.94 16.69 0.99
CA ILE A 63 6.71 15.24 1.00
C ILE A 63 5.23 14.92 0.73
N ILE A 64 4.30 15.63 1.37
CA ILE A 64 2.86 15.41 1.21
C ILE A 64 2.44 15.62 -0.24
N ILE A 65 2.84 16.73 -0.85
CA ILE A 65 2.43 17.07 -2.22
C ILE A 65 3.08 16.11 -3.23
N TYR A 66 4.38 15.84 -3.10
CA TYR A 66 5.13 15.09 -4.11
C TYR A 66 4.96 13.57 -4.00
N LEU A 67 4.79 13.04 -2.78
CA LEU A 67 4.78 11.61 -2.54
C LEU A 67 3.42 11.11 -2.06
N MET A 68 2.92 11.69 -0.97
CA MET A 68 1.71 11.17 -0.31
C MET A 68 0.48 11.31 -1.20
N LEU A 69 0.25 12.50 -1.77
CA LEU A 69 -0.96 12.76 -2.55
C LEU A 69 -0.99 11.95 -3.85
N ALA A 70 0.15 11.83 -4.53
CA ALA A 70 0.28 11.00 -5.72
C ALA A 70 0.00 9.52 -5.39
N SER A 71 0.71 8.97 -4.39
CA SER A 71 0.57 7.56 -4.00
C SER A 71 -0.85 7.22 -3.52
N TYR A 72 -1.49 8.12 -2.75
CA TYR A 72 -2.85 7.91 -2.26
C TYR A 72 -3.89 7.94 -3.40
N ARG A 73 -3.77 8.90 -4.33
CA ARG A 73 -4.68 9.03 -5.48
C ARG A 73 -4.59 7.82 -6.42
N GLU A 74 -3.38 7.32 -6.64
CA GLU A 74 -3.14 6.22 -7.57
C GLU A 74 -3.53 4.86 -6.95
N ASN A 75 -3.18 4.63 -5.69
CA ASN A 75 -3.26 3.28 -5.10
C ASN A 75 -4.44 3.09 -4.12
N VAL A 76 -5.03 4.16 -3.59
CA VAL A 76 -5.98 4.06 -2.45
C VAL A 76 -7.34 4.67 -2.77
N SER A 77 -7.41 5.91 -3.29
CA SER A 77 -8.64 6.72 -3.28
C SER A 77 -9.85 6.06 -3.93
N HIS A 78 -9.65 5.33 -5.02
CA HIS A 78 -10.73 4.66 -5.75
C HIS A 78 -11.36 3.51 -4.97
N ASN A 79 -10.58 2.88 -4.08
CA ASN A 79 -11.00 1.70 -3.33
C ASN A 79 -11.53 2.04 -1.92
N VAL A 80 -11.44 3.30 -1.47
CA VAL A 80 -11.86 3.70 -0.12
C VAL A 80 -13.32 3.36 0.20
N PRO A 81 -14.33 3.63 -0.67
CA PRO A 81 -15.73 3.41 -0.28
C PRO A 81 -16.07 1.98 0.12
N GLN A 82 -15.33 0.99 -0.40
CA GLN A 82 -15.59 -0.44 -0.22
C GLN A 82 -14.43 -1.17 0.47
N GLY A 83 -13.25 -0.54 0.55
CA GLY A 83 -11.98 -1.16 0.94
C GLY A 83 -11.53 -0.92 2.37
N LEU A 84 -12.25 -0.12 3.18
CA LEU A 84 -11.84 0.23 4.55
C LEU A 84 -11.74 -0.95 5.52
N ASN A 85 -12.28 -2.12 5.17
CA ASN A 85 -12.11 -3.35 5.94
C ASN A 85 -10.71 -3.97 5.77
N TYR A 86 -9.93 -3.51 4.78
CA TYR A 86 -8.59 -4.03 4.50
C TYR A 86 -7.51 -3.03 4.95
N ALA A 87 -6.52 -3.53 5.70
CA ALA A 87 -5.42 -2.71 6.23
C ALA A 87 -4.68 -1.91 5.15
N VAL A 88 -4.55 -2.46 3.94
CA VAL A 88 -3.90 -1.82 2.79
C VAL A 88 -4.56 -0.51 2.36
N TYR A 89 -5.86 -0.32 2.62
CA TYR A 89 -6.59 0.92 2.33
C TYR A 89 -6.93 1.72 3.60
N LEU A 90 -7.19 1.03 4.71
CA LEU A 90 -7.49 1.66 5.99
C LEU A 90 -6.31 2.46 6.53
N LEU A 91 -5.10 1.88 6.56
CA LEU A 91 -3.92 2.53 7.15
C LEU A 91 -3.55 3.83 6.41
N PRO A 92 -3.45 3.87 5.06
CA PRO A 92 -3.21 5.11 4.34
C PRO A 92 -4.31 6.15 4.53
N THR A 93 -5.57 5.73 4.66
CA THR A 93 -6.69 6.65 4.91
C THR A 93 -6.58 7.29 6.30
N LEU A 94 -6.29 6.50 7.34
CA LEU A 94 -6.04 7.02 8.69
C LEU A 94 -4.81 7.92 8.73
N HIS A 95 -3.74 7.54 8.01
CA HIS A 95 -2.53 8.34 7.90
C HIS A 95 -2.80 9.70 7.23
N LEU A 96 -3.59 9.72 6.14
CA LEU A 96 -4.00 10.94 5.46
C LEU A 96 -4.80 11.86 6.37
N ILE A 97 -5.79 11.34 7.10
CA ILE A 97 -6.64 12.14 7.98
C ILE A 97 -5.83 12.72 9.14
N THR A 98 -5.09 11.86 9.85
CA THR A 98 -4.28 12.29 11.00
C THR A 98 -3.18 13.26 10.58
N GLY A 99 -2.47 12.95 9.50
CA GLY A 99 -1.37 13.76 8.97
C GLY A 99 -1.86 15.09 8.40
N GLY A 100 -2.97 15.08 7.67
CA GLY A 100 -3.62 16.28 7.14
C GLY A 100 -4.04 17.23 8.26
N LEU A 101 -4.71 16.72 9.29
CA LEU A 101 -5.07 17.53 10.46
C LEU A 101 -3.83 18.09 11.17
N ALA A 102 -2.81 17.25 11.40
CA ALA A 102 -1.57 17.69 12.02
C ALA A 102 -0.90 18.81 11.22
N GLN A 103 -0.81 18.64 9.91
CA GLN A 103 -0.15 19.58 9.01
C GLN A 103 -0.88 20.92 8.92
N LEU A 104 -2.21 20.91 8.89
CA LEU A 104 -3.02 22.12 8.90
C LEU A 104 -2.85 22.91 10.21
N ILE A 105 -2.94 22.23 11.36
CA ILE A 105 -2.75 22.87 12.67
C ILE A 105 -1.31 23.39 12.79
N ALA A 106 -0.31 22.59 12.41
CA ALA A 106 1.10 22.99 12.42
C ALA A 106 1.34 24.23 11.56
N THR A 107 0.72 24.31 10.38
CA THR A 107 0.83 25.47 9.49
C THR A 107 0.30 26.73 10.15
N VAL A 108 -0.87 26.67 10.78
CA VAL A 108 -1.41 27.83 11.53
C VAL A 108 -0.51 28.21 12.71
N LEU A 109 0.03 27.23 13.45
CA LEU A 109 0.97 27.48 14.54
C LEU A 109 2.27 28.13 14.05
N VAL A 110 2.81 27.71 12.90
CA VAL A 110 3.99 28.32 12.27
C VAL A 110 3.68 29.76 11.86
N ILE A 111 2.58 30.01 11.15
CA ILE A 111 2.15 31.38 10.81
C ILE A 111 2.04 32.24 12.07
N ARG A 112 1.43 31.72 13.14
CA ARG A 112 1.36 32.40 14.43
C ARG A 112 2.73 32.75 15.03
N MET A 113 3.74 31.88 14.91
CA MET A 113 5.11 32.19 15.36
C MET A 113 5.80 33.30 14.54
N TRP A 114 5.34 33.56 13.32
CA TRP A 114 5.90 34.59 12.45
C TRP A 114 5.16 35.92 12.54
N PHE A 115 3.85 35.91 12.76
CA PHE A 115 3.01 37.13 12.72
C PHE A 115 2.39 37.51 14.08
N GLU A 116 2.60 36.70 15.12
CA GLU A 116 2.20 36.96 16.51
C GLU A 116 0.77 37.53 16.66
N ASN A 117 0.65 38.78 17.15
CA ASN A 117 -0.62 39.43 17.47
C ASN A 117 -1.35 40.00 16.24
N SER A 118 -0.72 39.96 15.06
CA SER A 118 -1.29 40.47 13.81
C SER A 118 -2.32 39.51 13.18
N LEU A 119 -2.52 38.32 13.77
CA LEU A 119 -3.50 37.35 13.26
C LEU A 119 -4.95 37.64 13.70
N PRO A 120 -5.93 37.32 12.83
CA PRO A 120 -7.34 37.33 13.19
C PRO A 120 -7.63 36.34 14.32
N ARG A 121 -8.61 36.66 15.17
CA ARG A 121 -8.89 35.94 16.43
C ARG A 121 -9.09 34.42 16.23
N ALA A 122 -9.66 34.01 15.11
CA ALA A 122 -9.89 32.60 14.76
C ALA A 122 -8.59 31.76 14.65
N LEU A 123 -7.47 32.38 14.27
CA LEU A 123 -6.18 31.69 14.05
C LEU A 123 -5.21 31.83 15.23
N ARG A 124 -5.64 32.45 16.33
CA ARG A 124 -4.77 32.67 17.50
C ARG A 124 -4.57 31.43 18.34
N PHE A 125 -5.50 30.48 18.30
CA PHE A 125 -5.44 29.23 19.07
C PHE A 125 -5.09 29.47 20.54
N GLU A 126 -5.91 30.25 21.23
CA GLU A 126 -5.73 30.53 22.66
C GLU A 126 -6.61 29.60 23.50
N PRO A 127 -6.04 28.85 24.47
CA PRO A 127 -4.61 28.76 24.81
C PRO A 127 -3.81 27.91 23.81
N ILE A 128 -2.55 28.29 23.52
CA ILE A 128 -1.73 27.62 22.49
C ILE A 128 -1.21 26.22 22.89
N LYS A 129 -1.00 25.98 24.19
CA LYS A 129 -0.33 24.76 24.67
C LYS A 129 -1.04 23.46 24.26
N PRO A 130 -2.38 23.32 24.38
CA PRO A 130 -3.09 22.15 23.88
C PRO A 130 -2.88 21.91 22.39
N TRP A 131 -2.93 22.96 21.56
CA TRP A 131 -2.75 22.84 20.11
C TRP A 131 -1.34 22.37 19.73
N MET A 132 -0.30 22.84 20.42
CA MET A 132 1.06 22.33 20.22
C MET A 132 1.19 20.85 20.59
N ARG A 133 0.60 20.43 21.73
CA ARG A 133 0.64 19.04 22.18
C ARG A 133 -0.16 18.12 21.25
N LEU A 134 -1.34 18.57 20.82
CA LEU A 134 -2.17 17.87 19.86
C LEU A 134 -1.43 17.69 18.54
N THR A 135 -0.78 18.75 18.03
CA THR A 135 0.02 18.68 16.80
C THR A 135 1.14 17.65 16.91
N LEU A 136 1.90 17.67 18.01
CA LEU A 136 2.96 16.69 18.25
C LEU A 136 2.40 15.25 18.33
N ALA A 137 1.31 15.05 19.06
CA ALA A 137 0.67 13.74 19.18
C ALA A 137 0.19 13.23 17.83
N LEU A 138 -0.50 14.07 17.05
CA LEU A 138 -0.96 13.72 15.71
C LEU A 138 0.22 13.38 14.79
N TRP A 139 1.30 14.19 14.78
CA TRP A 139 2.47 13.88 13.98
C TRP A 139 3.15 12.56 14.36
N LEU A 140 3.25 12.23 15.65
CA LEU A 140 3.80 10.95 16.09
C LEU A 140 2.90 9.77 15.70
N ILE A 141 1.58 9.91 15.82
CA ILE A 141 0.61 8.92 15.34
C ILE A 141 0.73 8.73 13.83
N THR A 142 0.79 9.82 13.06
CA THR A 142 0.96 9.79 11.61
C THR A 142 2.28 9.13 11.22
N ALA A 143 3.38 9.43 11.91
CA ALA A 143 4.67 8.79 11.67
C ALA A 143 4.60 7.28 11.88
N LEU A 144 3.98 6.84 12.98
CA LEU A 144 3.76 5.42 13.26
C LEU A 144 2.92 4.76 12.17
N LEU A 145 1.81 5.38 11.76
CA LEU A 145 0.97 4.89 10.66
C LEU A 145 1.76 4.77 9.35
N GLY A 146 2.65 5.73 9.05
CA GLY A 146 3.51 5.69 7.86
C GLY A 146 4.44 4.48 7.86
N ILE A 147 5.05 4.19 9.00
CA ILE A 147 5.88 2.99 9.19
C ILE A 147 5.03 1.72 9.04
N SER A 148 3.83 1.69 9.62
CA SER A 148 2.91 0.55 9.48
C SER A 148 2.48 0.32 8.03
N ILE A 149 2.26 1.37 7.24
CA ILE A 149 1.95 1.27 5.80
C ILE A 149 3.12 0.62 5.07
N TYR A 150 4.34 1.11 5.29
CA TYR A 150 5.54 0.56 4.65
C TYR A 150 5.70 -0.94 4.94
N VAL A 151 5.56 -1.34 6.20
CA VAL A 151 5.62 -2.76 6.60
C VAL A 151 4.50 -3.57 5.92
N THR A 152 3.28 -3.05 5.91
CA THR A 152 2.12 -3.76 5.33
C THR A 152 2.25 -3.94 3.81
N TRP A 153 2.71 -2.89 3.11
CA TRP A 153 2.77 -2.85 1.65
C TRP A 153 4.00 -3.51 1.04
N TYR A 154 5.12 -3.56 1.78
CA TYR A 154 6.42 -3.96 1.21
C TYR A 154 7.14 -5.07 1.98
N VAL A 155 6.71 -5.40 3.20
CA VAL A 155 7.33 -6.44 4.02
C VAL A 155 6.41 -7.64 4.20
N ILE A 156 5.17 -7.43 4.68
CA ILE A 156 4.24 -8.54 4.99
C ILE A 156 3.60 -9.09 3.73
N LYS A 157 3.05 -8.21 2.89
CA LYS A 157 2.51 -8.57 1.59
C LYS A 157 3.32 -7.77 0.59
N PRO A 158 4.24 -8.38 -0.17
CA PRO A 158 4.73 -7.73 -1.37
C PRO A 158 3.49 -7.48 -2.22
N TRP A 159 3.01 -6.23 -2.25
CA TRP A 159 2.15 -5.79 -3.33
C TRP A 159 2.88 -6.21 -4.61
N PRO A 160 2.22 -6.81 -5.62
CA PRO A 160 2.93 -7.21 -6.82
C PRO A 160 3.51 -5.94 -7.44
N ALA A 161 4.79 -5.69 -7.16
CA ALA A 161 5.61 -4.79 -7.92
C ALA A 161 5.49 -5.35 -9.32
N THR A 162 4.87 -4.56 -10.20
CA THR A 162 4.65 -4.90 -11.59
C THR A 162 5.91 -5.59 -12.09
N THR A 163 5.79 -6.91 -12.30
CA THR A 163 6.83 -7.69 -12.94
C THR A 163 7.04 -6.98 -14.26
N THR A 164 8.14 -6.23 -14.36
CA THR A 164 8.60 -5.78 -15.66
C THR A 164 8.81 -7.08 -16.43
N PRO A 165 8.11 -7.31 -17.57
CA PRO A 165 8.44 -8.46 -18.39
C PRO A 165 9.85 -8.20 -18.88
N ASN A 166 10.82 -8.82 -18.21
CA ASN A 166 12.15 -8.93 -18.75
C ASN A 166 11.96 -9.84 -19.97
N ASN A 167 11.88 -9.21 -21.14
CA ASN A 167 12.01 -9.89 -22.42
C ASN A 167 13.32 -10.67 -22.35
N GLY A 168 13.23 -11.98 -22.15
CA GLY A 168 14.40 -12.85 -22.01
C GLY A 168 14.07 -14.30 -21.68
N ASP A 169 13.17 -14.55 -20.72
CA ASP A 169 12.92 -15.91 -20.26
C ASP A 169 11.47 -16.31 -20.49
N THR A 170 11.22 -16.90 -21.66
CA THR A 170 10.05 -17.74 -21.91
C THR A 170 10.04 -18.84 -20.84
N PRO A 171 9.03 -18.94 -19.95
CA PRO A 171 8.78 -20.18 -19.27
C PRO A 171 8.29 -21.13 -20.35
N SER A 172 9.19 -22.00 -20.82
CA SER A 172 8.80 -23.23 -21.49
C SER A 172 7.81 -23.93 -20.57
N ILE A 173 6.53 -23.92 -20.94
CA ILE A 173 5.54 -24.84 -20.37
C ILE A 173 5.95 -26.22 -20.85
N THR A 174 6.92 -26.80 -20.15
CA THR A 174 7.16 -28.24 -20.17
C THR A 174 6.02 -28.84 -19.37
N ALA A 175 5.00 -29.30 -20.09
CA ALA A 175 4.05 -30.27 -19.59
C ALA A 175 4.82 -31.52 -19.13
N THR A 176 4.70 -31.90 -17.86
CA THR A 176 4.94 -33.20 -17.20
C THR A 176 4.76 -32.90 -15.70
N GLU A 177 3.92 -33.54 -14.89
CA GLU A 177 3.34 -34.87 -14.90
C GLU A 177 2.00 -34.78 -14.15
N GLU A 178 0.91 -35.17 -14.81
CA GLU A 178 -0.37 -35.42 -14.17
C GLU A 178 -0.29 -36.78 -13.48
N ALA A 179 -0.73 -36.82 -12.22
CA ALA A 179 -0.72 -38.01 -11.38
C ALA A 179 -1.45 -39.18 -12.05
N THR A 180 -0.73 -40.29 -12.21
CA THR A 180 -1.29 -41.58 -12.61
C THR A 180 -2.14 -42.16 -11.49
N PRO A 181 -3.43 -42.47 -11.70
CA PRO A 181 -4.12 -43.46 -10.90
C PRO A 181 -3.76 -44.85 -11.44
N ASP A 182 -3.20 -45.66 -10.56
CA ASP A 182 -3.02 -47.09 -10.67
C ASP A 182 -4.34 -47.77 -11.14
N SER A 183 -4.30 -48.44 -12.28
CA SER A 183 -5.33 -49.38 -12.67
C SER A 183 -4.65 -50.52 -13.45
N GLY A 184 -4.49 -51.62 -12.73
CA GLY A 184 -3.85 -52.83 -13.21
C GLY A 184 -4.55 -53.42 -14.44
N THR A 185 -3.71 -53.88 -15.35
CA THR A 185 -4.00 -54.76 -16.47
C THR A 185 -4.88 -55.94 -16.05
N ILE A 186 -6.09 -56.02 -16.60
CA ILE A 186 -6.74 -57.30 -16.86
C ILE A 186 -6.92 -57.43 -18.37
N GLU A 187 -6.15 -58.35 -18.91
CA GLU A 187 -6.19 -58.89 -20.25
C GLU A 187 -7.36 -59.87 -20.35
N ALA A 188 -8.35 -59.58 -21.21
CA ALA A 188 -9.24 -60.58 -21.80
C ALA A 188 -10.06 -59.98 -22.96
N THR A 189 -9.60 -60.31 -24.18
CA THR A 189 -10.37 -60.77 -25.34
C THR A 189 -11.79 -60.21 -25.58
N PRO A 190 -12.03 -59.51 -26.70
CA PRO A 190 -13.38 -59.17 -27.13
C PRO A 190 -14.02 -60.38 -27.83
N GLU A 191 -14.99 -61.00 -27.17
CA GLU A 191 -15.94 -61.94 -27.79
C GLU A 191 -17.03 -61.12 -28.47
N ALA A 192 -16.89 -60.95 -29.79
CA ALA A 192 -17.92 -60.39 -30.65
C ALA A 192 -18.82 -61.54 -31.15
N THR A 193 -20.09 -61.51 -30.73
CA THR A 193 -21.16 -62.36 -31.22
C THR A 193 -21.43 -62.05 -32.70
N PRO A 194 -21.72 -63.06 -33.54
CA PRO A 194 -21.50 -63.02 -34.98
C PRO A 194 -22.72 -62.54 -35.76
N ASP A 195 -22.49 -61.86 -36.88
CA ASP A 195 -23.46 -61.75 -37.96
C ASP A 195 -22.82 -62.13 -39.30
N ASP A 196 -23.55 -62.99 -40.00
CA ASP A 196 -23.62 -63.16 -41.46
C ASP A 196 -22.82 -64.29 -42.16
N ILE A 197 -23.45 -65.48 -42.24
CA ILE A 197 -23.44 -66.35 -43.43
C ILE A 197 -24.86 -66.91 -43.64
N ALA A 198 -25.62 -66.30 -44.55
CA ALA A 198 -26.48 -66.81 -45.66
C ALA A 198 -27.10 -68.25 -45.63
N PRO A 199 -27.97 -68.62 -46.60
CA PRO A 199 -29.43 -68.55 -46.55
C PRO A 199 -30.13 -69.93 -46.71
N SER A 200 -31.42 -70.06 -46.37
CA SER A 200 -32.33 -71.02 -47.04
C SER A 200 -33.81 -70.82 -46.70
N ALA A 201 -34.58 -70.40 -47.72
CA ALA A 201 -35.88 -70.91 -48.17
C ALA A 201 -37.17 -70.78 -47.32
N THR A 202 -38.18 -70.11 -47.93
CA THR A 202 -39.61 -70.52 -48.06
C THR A 202 -40.49 -70.35 -46.80
N GLU A 203 -41.73 -69.83 -46.76
CA GLU A 203 -42.82 -69.51 -47.70
C GLU A 203 -43.84 -68.56 -46.99
N GLU A 204 -44.46 -67.69 -47.79
CA GLU A 204 -45.91 -67.38 -47.81
C GLU A 204 -46.67 -66.50 -46.78
N ALA A 205 -47.59 -65.73 -47.40
CA ALA A 205 -48.90 -65.23 -46.97
C ALA A 205 -49.03 -63.90 -46.16
N THR A 206 -49.15 -62.80 -46.92
CA THR A 206 -50.22 -61.74 -46.95
C THR A 206 -51.43 -61.81 -45.98
N PRO A 207 -52.26 -60.75 -45.84
CA PRO A 207 -51.97 -59.33 -45.52
C PRO A 207 -53.05 -58.68 -44.61
N ALA A 208 -52.99 -57.34 -44.47
CA ALA A 208 -54.09 -56.39 -44.21
C ALA A 208 -54.72 -56.40 -42.81
N THR A 209 -54.99 -55.27 -42.16
CA THR A 209 -55.31 -53.90 -42.63
C THR A 209 -55.05 -52.91 -41.50
#